data_AF-A0A818QB13-F1
#
_entry.id   AF-A0A818QB13-F1
#
_cell.length_a   1.000
_cell.length_b   1.000
_cell.length_c   1.000
_cell.angle_alpha   90.00
_cell.angle_beta   90.00
_cell.angle_gamma   90.00
#
_symmetry.space_group_name_H-M   'P 1'
#
loop_
_entity.id
_entity.type
_entity.pdbx_description
1 polymer ?
#
loop_
_entity_poly.entity_id
_entity_poly.type
_entity_poly.pdbx_seq_one_letter_code
_entity_poly.pdbx_strand_id
1 'polypeptide(L)'
;MTTVLSNGTMSVDNVYAQCMFVAVPINWNDISNLTTCTETLSIFVKRYFIYGTENTTHHLWQIPDGGGILIPTLEQEAVLVVNTLNGLVSIYATDKHDVGNRGGTFTLLEK
;
A
#
# COMPACT_ATOMS: atom_id res chain seq x y z
N MET A 1 1.33 1.25 -41.72
CA MET A 1 1.02 0.20 -40.73
C MET A 1 0.46 0.93 -39.53
N THR A 2 -0.87 0.93 -39.39
CA THR A 2 -1.60 1.84 -38.49
C THR A 2 -2.00 1.04 -37.27
N THR A 3 -1.41 1.34 -36.11
CA THR A 3 -1.80 0.72 -34.84
C THR A 3 -3.13 1.32 -34.39
N VAL A 4 -4.19 0.51 -34.44
CA VAL A 4 -5.48 0.83 -33.85
C VAL A 4 -5.35 0.61 -32.35
N LEU A 5 -5.37 1.67 -31.56
CA LEU A 5 -5.66 1.60 -30.13
C LEU A 5 -7.14 1.26 -30.00
N SER A 6 -7.47 -0.02 -29.88
CA SER A 6 -8.81 -0.42 -29.48
C SER A 6 -9.04 0.11 -28.08
N ASN A 7 -10.10 0.91 -27.90
CA ASN A 7 -10.66 1.25 -26.60
C ASN A 7 -11.11 -0.06 -25.93
N GLY A 8 -10.17 -0.73 -25.28
CA GLY A 8 -10.46 -1.81 -24.36
C GLY A 8 -11.12 -1.18 -23.15
N THR A 9 -12.42 -1.40 -23.00
CA THR A 9 -13.03 -1.37 -21.68
C THR A 9 -12.28 -2.39 -20.83
N MET A 10 -11.28 -1.94 -20.07
CA MET A 10 -10.68 -2.77 -19.02
C MET A 10 -11.82 -3.10 -18.06
N SER A 11 -12.23 -4.36 -18.03
CA SER A 11 -13.09 -4.87 -16.96
C SER A 11 -12.34 -4.62 -15.66
N VAL A 12 -12.89 -3.72 -14.84
CA VAL A 12 -12.35 -3.38 -13.52
C VAL A 12 -12.70 -4.48 -12.50
N ASP A 13 -13.35 -5.55 -12.96
CA ASP A 13 -14.11 -6.48 -12.12
C ASP A 13 -13.23 -7.47 -11.34
N ASN A 14 -11.90 -7.42 -11.51
CA ASN A 14 -10.98 -8.34 -10.87
C ASN A 14 -9.91 -7.66 -9.97
N VAL A 15 -10.00 -6.35 -9.71
CA VAL A 15 -9.08 -5.69 -8.77
C VAL A 15 -9.61 -5.78 -7.35
N TYR A 16 -8.81 -6.35 -6.46
CA TYR A 16 -9.13 -6.51 -5.05
C TYR A 16 -8.25 -5.59 -4.21
N ALA A 17 -8.80 -5.16 -3.08
CA ALA A 17 -8.07 -4.42 -2.07
C ALA A 17 -7.94 -5.26 -0.79
N GLN A 18 -6.71 -5.38 -0.28
CA GLN A 18 -6.40 -6.00 1.01
C GLN A 18 -5.88 -4.93 1.96
N CYS A 19 -6.54 -4.79 3.10
CA CYS A 19 -6.13 -3.88 4.17
C CYS A 19 -5.22 -4.61 5.16
N MET A 20 -4.15 -3.96 5.60
CA MET A 20 -3.23 -4.48 6.61
C MET A 20 -2.63 -3.36 7.45
N PHE A 21 -2.09 -3.75 8.60
CA PHE A 21 -1.32 -2.86 9.45
C PHE A 21 0.13 -3.33 9.51
N VAL A 22 1.07 -2.39 9.36
CA VAL A 22 2.50 -2.64 9.42
C VAL A 22 3.06 -1.91 10.64
N ALA A 23 3.74 -2.66 11.52
CA ALA A 23 4.44 -2.08 12.66
C ALA A 23 5.77 -1.47 12.19
N VAL A 24 6.00 -0.20 12.53
CA VAL A 24 7.25 0.53 12.27
C VAL A 24 7.77 1.14 13.58
N PRO A 25 9.09 1.27 13.77
CA PRO A 25 9.62 1.91 14.97
C PRO A 25 9.24 3.39 15.01
N ILE A 26 8.94 3.91 16.21
CA ILE A 26 8.79 5.36 16.43
C ILE A 26 10.12 6.07 16.21
N ASN A 27 11.20 5.49 16.75
CA ASN A 27 12.53 6.08 16.73
C ASN A 27 13.47 5.26 15.84
N TRP A 28 13.82 5.81 14.68
CA TRP A 28 14.75 5.19 13.74
C TRP A 28 16.23 5.31 14.17
N ASN A 29 16.54 6.14 15.17
CA ASN A 29 17.92 6.32 15.65
C ASN A 29 18.41 5.17 16.55
N ASP A 30 17.51 4.32 17.05
CA ASP A 30 17.83 3.17 17.91
C ASP A 30 17.79 1.82 17.14
N ILE A 31 17.79 1.86 15.81
CA ILE A 31 17.67 0.68 14.94
C ILE A 31 18.84 -0.30 15.07
N SER A 32 19.97 0.10 15.66
CA SER A 32 21.08 -0.81 15.97
C SER A 32 20.66 -2.01 16.82
N ASN A 33 19.50 -1.94 17.48
CA ASN A 33 18.91 -3.04 18.21
C ASN A 33 17.40 -3.12 17.94
N LEU A 34 17.01 -3.61 16.75
CA LEU A 34 15.60 -3.84 16.38
C LEU A 34 14.84 -4.71 17.40
N THR A 35 15.55 -5.52 18.19
CA THR A 35 15.01 -6.32 19.29
C THR A 35 14.62 -5.49 20.53
N THR A 36 15.07 -4.25 20.66
CA THR A 36 14.72 -3.32 21.76
C THR A 36 13.90 -2.12 21.28
N CYS A 37 13.35 -2.14 20.07
CA CYS A 37 12.32 -1.17 19.69
C CYS A 37 11.05 -1.45 20.52
N THR A 38 11.00 -0.89 21.72
CA THR A 38 9.91 -1.10 22.68
C THR A 38 8.61 -0.43 22.24
N GLU A 39 8.70 0.61 21.41
CA GLU A 39 7.55 1.36 20.92
C GLU A 39 7.47 1.34 19.39
N THR A 40 6.31 0.87 18.90
CA THR A 40 6.00 0.82 17.47
C THR A 40 4.72 1.58 17.15
N LEU A 41 4.69 2.12 15.93
CA LEU A 41 3.51 2.71 15.30
C LEU A 41 2.95 1.70 14.33
N SER A 42 1.63 1.62 14.28
CA SER A 42 0.95 0.78 13.33
C SER A 42 0.43 1.61 12.17
N ILE A 43 1.07 1.45 11.01
CA ILE A 43 0.76 2.16 9.78
C ILE A 43 -0.28 1.36 8.98
N PHE A 44 -1.36 2.03 8.58
CA PHE A 44 -2.38 1.42 7.73
C PHE A 44 -1.91 1.39 6.27
N VAL A 45 -1.95 0.20 5.68
CA VAL A 45 -1.57 -0.05 4.29
C VAL A 45 -2.72 -0.73 3.56
N LYS A 46 -3.04 -0.26 2.37
CA LYS A 46 -4.01 -0.86 1.47
C LYS A 46 -3.31 -1.35 0.20
N ARG A 47 -3.40 -2.64 -0.05
CA ARG A 47 -2.79 -3.31 -1.21
C ARG A 47 -3.83 -3.56 -2.29
N TYR A 48 -3.56 -3.17 -3.54
CA TYR A 48 -4.36 -3.43 -4.72
C TYR A 48 -3.69 -4.45 -5.64
N PHE A 49 -4.44 -5.44 -6.13
CA PHE A 49 -3.94 -6.52 -6.99
C PHE A 49 -5.08 -7.14 -7.82
N ILE A 50 -4.75 -7.85 -8.90
CA ILE A 50 -5.75 -8.65 -9.64
C ILE A 50 -5.91 -10.00 -8.96
N TYR A 51 -7.14 -10.47 -8.74
CA TYR A 51 -7.40 -11.80 -8.19
C TYR A 51 -6.73 -12.91 -9.01
N GLY A 52 -6.11 -13.87 -8.33
CA GLY A 52 -5.29 -14.92 -8.95
C GLY A 52 -3.85 -14.48 -9.27
N THR A 53 -3.49 -13.21 -9.02
CA THR A 53 -2.13 -12.67 -9.15
C THR A 53 -1.59 -12.14 -7.82
N GLU A 54 -2.01 -12.73 -6.70
CA GLU A 54 -1.64 -12.29 -5.35
C GLU A 54 -0.13 -12.34 -5.09
N ASN A 55 0.63 -13.14 -5.85
CA ASN A 55 2.07 -13.33 -5.70
C ASN A 55 2.86 -12.67 -6.83
N THR A 56 2.58 -11.39 -7.10
CA THR A 56 3.40 -10.59 -8.02
C THR A 56 4.83 -10.47 -7.50
N THR A 57 5.80 -10.42 -8.40
CA THR A 57 7.22 -10.20 -8.04
C THR A 57 7.59 -8.72 -7.95
N HIS A 58 6.69 -7.84 -8.42
CA HIS A 58 6.92 -6.41 -8.48
C HIS A 58 5.86 -5.67 -7.68
N HIS A 59 6.30 -4.68 -6.90
CA HIS A 59 5.45 -3.90 -6.02
C HIS A 59 5.74 -2.42 -6.19
N LEU A 60 4.68 -1.62 -6.25
CA LEU A 60 4.78 -0.16 -6.32
C LEU A 60 4.18 0.43 -5.04
N TRP A 61 4.89 1.35 -4.42
CA TRP A 61 4.42 2.08 -3.26
C TRP A 61 3.96 3.46 -3.68
N GLN A 62 2.70 3.78 -3.38
CA GLN A 62 2.12 5.09 -3.58
C GLN A 62 1.89 5.75 -2.22
N ILE A 63 2.39 6.97 -2.09
CA ILE A 63 2.24 7.78 -0.88
C ILE A 63 1.59 9.08 -1.35
N PRO A 64 0.43 9.49 -0.80
CA PRO A 64 -0.19 10.75 -1.16
C PRO A 64 0.77 11.91 -0.92
N ASP A 65 0.88 12.82 -1.87
CA ASP A 65 1.68 14.04 -1.69
C ASP A 65 0.99 15.00 -0.71
N GLY A 66 1.76 15.88 -0.05
CA GLY A 66 1.24 16.85 0.92
C GLY A 66 0.92 16.28 2.32
N GLY A 67 0.75 17.17 3.31
CA GLY A 67 0.36 16.77 4.67
C GLY A 67 -1.14 16.51 4.76
N GLY A 68 -1.54 15.36 5.30
CA GLY A 68 -2.96 15.09 5.60
C GLY A 68 -3.79 14.47 4.48
N ILE A 69 -3.22 14.16 3.32
CA ILE A 69 -3.95 13.49 2.24
C ILE A 69 -4.08 11.98 2.51
N LEU A 70 -5.28 11.45 2.32
CA LEU A 70 -5.66 10.07 2.64
C LEU A 70 -5.56 9.13 1.42
N ILE A 71 -5.33 7.84 1.66
CA ILE A 71 -5.34 6.76 0.65
C ILE A 71 -6.54 6.81 -0.32
N PRO A 72 -7.79 7.12 0.11
CA PRO A 72 -8.94 7.17 -0.81
C PRO A 72 -8.76 8.08 -2.03
N THR A 73 -7.84 9.05 -1.97
CA THR A 73 -7.51 9.92 -3.10
C THR A 73 -6.71 9.22 -4.20
N LEU A 74 -6.05 8.10 -3.89
CA LEU A 74 -5.19 7.36 -4.81
C LEU A 74 -5.84 6.09 -5.36
N GLU A 75 -6.99 5.66 -4.85
CA GLU A 75 -7.52 4.32 -5.17
C GLU A 75 -7.86 4.15 -6.65
N GLN A 76 -8.40 5.19 -7.28
CA GLN A 76 -8.76 5.13 -8.69
C GLN A 76 -7.51 4.95 -9.58
N GLU A 77 -6.42 5.65 -9.25
CA GLU A 77 -5.15 5.50 -9.94
C GLU A 77 -4.55 4.12 -9.69
N ALA A 78 -4.56 3.65 -8.44
CA ALA A 78 -4.05 2.33 -8.08
C ALA A 78 -4.79 1.21 -8.85
N VAL A 79 -6.12 1.28 -8.91
CA VAL A 79 -6.95 0.33 -9.67
C VAL A 79 -6.62 0.41 -11.17
N LEU A 80 -6.45 1.60 -11.73
CA LEU A 80 -6.13 1.79 -13.13
C LEU A 80 -4.75 1.20 -13.49
N VAL A 81 -3.73 1.44 -12.66
CA VAL A 81 -2.37 0.94 -12.91
C VAL A 81 -2.31 -0.59 -12.77
N VAL A 82 -2.93 -1.17 -11.73
CA VAL A 82 -2.98 -2.63 -11.56
C VAL A 82 -3.67 -3.32 -12.74
N ASN A 83 -4.77 -2.75 -13.23
CA ASN A 83 -5.46 -3.25 -14.42
C ASN A 83 -4.62 -3.10 -15.69
N THR A 84 -4.01 -1.92 -15.90
CA THR A 84 -3.20 -1.64 -17.09
C THR A 84 -2.00 -2.58 -17.18
N LEU A 85 -1.41 -2.92 -16.03
CA LEU A 85 -0.28 -3.85 -15.94
C LEU A 85 -0.72 -5.31 -15.79
N ASN A 86 -2.02 -5.59 -15.90
CA ASN A 86 -2.60 -6.93 -15.90
C ASN A 86 -2.06 -7.84 -14.78
N GLY A 87 -1.98 -7.31 -13.56
CA GLY A 87 -1.54 -8.07 -12.40
C GLY A 87 -0.04 -8.40 -12.38
N LEU A 88 0.79 -7.76 -13.23
CA LEU A 88 2.25 -7.86 -13.13
C LEU A 88 2.81 -7.16 -11.88
N VAL A 89 2.05 -6.19 -11.36
CA VAL A 89 2.40 -5.45 -10.14
C VAL A 89 1.27 -5.48 -9.13
N SER A 90 1.62 -5.37 -7.86
CA SER A 90 0.68 -4.94 -6.82
C SER A 90 1.03 -3.53 -6.36
N ILE A 91 0.00 -2.75 -6.02
CA ILE A 91 0.18 -1.39 -5.51
C ILE A 91 -0.11 -1.38 -4.03
N TYR A 92 0.78 -0.77 -3.25
CA TYR A 92 0.62 -0.52 -1.83
C TYR A 92 0.43 0.98 -1.63
N ALA A 93 -0.69 1.37 -1.07
CA ALA A 93 -0.97 2.74 -0.65
C ALA A 93 -0.93 2.82 0.87
N THR A 94 -0.30 3.86 1.41
CA THR A 94 -0.21 4.09 2.86
C THR A 94 -0.58 5.51 3.20
N ASP A 95 -1.30 5.68 4.32
CA ASP A 95 -1.43 6.99 4.93
C ASP A 95 -0.09 7.37 5.58
N LYS A 96 0.22 8.67 5.65
CA LYS A 96 1.36 9.15 6.43
C LYS A 96 1.09 8.96 7.92
N HIS A 97 2.17 8.96 8.72
CA HIS A 97 2.03 8.99 10.17
C HIS A 97 1.09 10.13 10.61
N ASP A 98 0.23 9.85 11.59
CA ASP A 98 -0.81 10.75 12.11
C ASP A 98 -1.93 11.17 11.15
N VAL A 99 -1.96 10.62 9.92
CA VAL A 99 -2.98 10.92 8.91
C VAL A 99 -3.88 9.70 8.73
N GLY A 100 -5.20 9.90 8.69
CA GLY A 100 -6.14 8.85 8.31
C GLY A 100 -6.32 7.71 9.31
N ASN A 101 -6.35 6.48 8.80
CA ASN A 101 -6.64 5.29 9.60
C ASN A 101 -5.44 4.97 10.49
N ARG A 102 -5.60 5.16 11.79
CA ARG A 102 -4.56 4.89 12.79
C ARG A 102 -4.64 3.44 13.24
N GLY A 103 -3.53 2.73 13.14
CA GLY A 103 -3.30 1.64 14.09
C GLY A 103 -2.81 2.26 15.39
N GLY A 104 -3.23 1.71 16.53
CA GLY A 104 -2.79 2.20 17.83
C GLY A 104 -1.26 2.12 17.99
N THR A 105 -0.75 2.75 19.05
CA THR A 105 0.62 2.51 19.51
C THR A 105 0.67 1.15 20.19
N PHE A 106 1.61 0.30 19.79
CA PHE A 106 1.81 -1.01 20.40
C PHE A 106 3.15 -1.00 21.15
N THR A 107 3.09 -1.33 22.43
CA THR A 107 4.27 -1.69 23.21
C THR A 107 4.58 -3.15 22.91
N LEU A 108 5.74 -3.43 22.31
CA LEU A 108 6.23 -4.79 22.21
C LEU A 108 6.63 -5.21 23.63
N LEU A 109 5.77 -5.97 24.31
CA LEU A 109 6.12 -6.60 25.58
C LEU A 109 7.26 -7.57 25.29
N GLU A 110 8.45 -7.27 25.80
CA GLU A 110 9.59 -8.18 25.78
C GLU A 110 9.15 -9.54 26.33
N LYS A 111 9.50 -10.59 25.60
CA LYS A 111 9.20 -11.97 25.96
C LYS A 111 10.37 -12.58 26.73
#